data_AF-A0A2M9TU38-F1
#
_entry.id   AF-A0A2M9TU38-F1
#
_cell.length_a   1.000
_cell.length_b   1.000
_cell.length_c   1.000
_cell.angle_alpha   90.00
_cell.angle_beta   90.00
_cell.angle_gamma   90.00
#
_symmetry.space_group_name_H-M   'P 1'
#
loop_
_entity.id
_entity.type
_entity.pdbx_description
1 polymer ?
#
loop_
_entity_poly.entity_id
_entity_poly.type
_entity_poly.pdbx_seq_one_letter_code
_entity_poly.pdbx_strand_id
1 'polypeptide(L)'
;MSPGWMPPLACMYFIRNWREIWSVPQTVLQCPLRTSMNVYHLNGKGTRRMQSAIRQCRAGRVVNARFFCNDDLVTGMEDLCREHQIVQGVIKGGLGSLFKSGLEVMTDEGVPRTINVQGFAVEILSMHGHVRCDRDGNTEVELYGIVANNAGEVFAGRFVKGSSPVCITIEVMVQEWLD
;
A
#
# COMPACT_ATOMS: atom_id res chain seq x y z
N MET A 1 47.25 13.88 27.72
CA MET A 1 47.14 14.49 26.38
C MET A 1 46.90 13.36 25.39
N SER A 2 46.04 13.66 24.40
CA SER A 2 45.35 12.84 23.38
C SER A 2 44.22 11.88 23.83
N PRO A 3 43.07 11.87 23.11
CA PRO A 3 41.78 11.41 23.62
C PRO A 3 41.36 10.05 23.04
N GLY A 4 40.48 9.36 23.77
CA GLY A 4 39.97 8.03 23.45
C GLY A 4 38.94 7.96 22.32
N TRP A 5 38.72 6.74 21.86
CA TRP A 5 37.62 6.37 20.98
C TRP A 5 36.96 5.10 21.55
N MET A 6 35.79 5.28 22.16
CA MET A 6 34.80 4.23 22.41
C MET A 6 33.62 4.49 21.45
N PRO A 7 33.00 3.45 20.86
CA PRO A 7 31.82 3.64 20.03
C PRO A 7 30.60 3.95 20.93
N PRO A 8 29.71 4.88 20.55
CA PRO A 8 28.49 5.11 21.30
C PRO A 8 27.43 4.06 20.96
N LEU A 9 27.08 3.24 21.95
CA LEU A 9 25.75 2.62 22.09
C LEU A 9 24.73 3.74 22.32
N ALA A 10 24.03 4.18 21.28
CA ALA A 10 22.87 5.06 21.42
C ALA A 10 21.93 4.92 20.22
N CYS A 11 21.17 3.82 20.16
CA CYS A 11 19.97 3.73 19.32
C CYS A 11 18.82 3.14 20.15
N MET A 12 18.45 3.85 21.20
CA MET A 12 17.21 3.61 21.96
C MET A 12 16.68 4.95 22.46
N TYR A 13 16.06 5.72 21.57
CA TYR A 13 15.11 6.74 22.01
C TYR A 13 13.74 6.05 22.18
N PHE A 14 13.53 5.58 23.40
CA PHE A 14 12.24 5.22 23.96
C PHE A 14 11.33 6.47 23.96
N ILE A 15 10.36 6.56 23.06
CA ILE A 15 9.21 7.46 23.26
C ILE A 15 8.23 6.72 24.17
N ARG A 16 8.29 7.04 25.47
CA ARG A 16 7.59 6.33 26.56
C ARG A 16 6.13 6.74 26.79
N ASN A 17 5.54 7.64 26.02
CA ASN A 17 4.12 7.97 26.21
C ASN A 17 3.49 8.60 24.96
N TRP A 18 2.67 7.81 24.23
CA TRP A 18 2.02 8.22 22.97
C TRP A 18 0.57 8.69 23.16
N ARG A 19 0.05 8.76 24.39
CA ARG A 19 -1.36 9.07 24.68
C ARG A 19 -1.75 10.55 24.49
N GLU A 20 -0.79 11.47 24.39
CA GLU A 20 -1.09 12.92 24.37
C GLU A 20 -1.04 13.59 22.98
N ILE A 21 -0.68 12.85 21.92
CA ILE A 21 -0.63 13.40 20.55
C ILE A 21 -1.98 13.27 19.81
N TRP A 22 -2.91 12.47 20.34
CA TRP A 22 -4.19 12.15 19.68
C TRP A 22 -5.39 13.00 20.13
N SER A 23 -5.17 14.10 20.84
CA SER A 23 -6.23 15.04 21.24
C SER A 23 -6.61 16.03 20.12
N VAL A 24 -6.61 15.56 18.87
CA VAL A 24 -7.19 16.30 17.74
C VAL A 24 -8.65 15.86 17.57
N PRO A 25 -9.64 16.76 17.65
CA PRO A 25 -11.04 16.39 17.44
C PRO A 25 -11.21 15.72 16.08
N GLN A 26 -11.81 14.54 16.07
CA GLN A 26 -12.22 13.82 14.86
C GLN A 26 -13.23 14.69 14.09
N THR A 27 -12.70 15.56 13.22
CA THR A 27 -13.53 16.34 12.32
C THR A 27 -13.80 15.43 11.13
N VAL A 28 -15.01 14.87 11.08
CA VAL A 28 -15.52 14.14 9.93
C VAL A 28 -15.53 15.11 8.74
N LEU A 29 -14.51 15.04 7.89
CA LEU A 29 -14.55 15.69 6.59
C LEU A 29 -15.46 14.86 5.68
N GLN A 30 -16.77 15.09 5.78
CA GLN A 30 -17.70 14.71 4.73
C GLN A 30 -17.33 15.51 3.48
N CYS A 31 -16.72 14.84 2.51
CA CYS A 31 -16.48 15.40 1.18
C CYS A 31 -17.72 15.13 0.32
N PRO A 32 -18.54 16.15 -0.05
CA PRO A 32 -19.70 15.94 -0.90
C PRO A 32 -19.25 15.96 -2.36
N LEU A 33 -18.53 14.93 -2.80
CA LEU A 33 -18.23 14.77 -4.22
C LEU A 33 -19.41 14.05 -4.88
N ARG A 34 -20.30 14.84 -5.49
CA ARG A 34 -21.21 14.36 -6.52
C ARG A 34 -20.38 14.13 -7.79
N THR A 35 -19.71 12.98 -7.87
CA THR A 35 -18.94 12.57 -9.05
C THR A 35 -19.91 12.12 -10.15
N SER A 36 -20.36 13.05 -11.00
CA SER A 36 -20.81 12.68 -12.34
C SER A 36 -19.59 12.23 -13.13
N MET A 37 -19.32 10.93 -13.15
CA MET A 37 -18.22 10.35 -13.92
C MET A 37 -18.66 10.18 -15.37
N ASN A 38 -18.14 11.01 -16.28
CA ASN A 38 -18.30 10.80 -17.71
C ASN A 38 -17.36 9.66 -18.13
N VAL A 39 -17.94 8.53 -18.55
CA VAL A 39 -17.18 7.40 -19.11
C VAL A 39 -16.89 7.70 -20.57
N TYR A 40 -15.62 7.98 -20.90
CA TYR A 40 -15.20 8.15 -22.29
C TYR A 40 -14.97 6.78 -22.95
N HIS A 41 -15.70 6.49 -24.03
CA HIS A 41 -15.44 5.33 -24.88
C HIS A 41 -14.26 5.66 -25.81
N LEU A 42 -13.10 5.03 -25.59
CA LEU A 42 -11.97 5.13 -26.52
C LEU A 42 -12.27 4.25 -27.74
N ASN A 43 -12.69 4.88 -28.86
CA ASN A 43 -12.93 4.19 -30.13
C ASN A 43 -11.59 3.86 -30.83
N GLY A 44 -10.91 2.81 -30.38
CA GLY A 44 -9.82 2.18 -31.12
C GLY A 44 -10.36 1.26 -32.21
N LYS A 45 -10.04 1.53 -33.49
CA LYS A 45 -10.35 0.62 -34.60
C LYS A 45 -9.46 -0.62 -34.50
N GLY A 46 -10.07 -1.72 -34.07
CA GLY A 46 -9.49 -3.07 -34.11
C GLY A 46 -8.99 -3.57 -32.76
N THR A 47 -9.87 -4.02 -31.86
CA THR A 47 -9.45 -4.65 -30.59
C THR A 47 -10.63 -5.36 -29.92
N ARG A 48 -10.37 -6.45 -29.17
CA ARG A 48 -11.38 -7.12 -28.32
C ARG A 48 -12.15 -6.05 -27.53
N ARG A 49 -13.49 -6.10 -27.58
CA ARG A 49 -14.34 -5.18 -26.83
C ARG A 49 -14.02 -5.35 -25.34
N MET A 50 -13.36 -4.37 -24.73
CA MET A 50 -13.08 -4.37 -23.29
C MET A 50 -14.42 -4.43 -22.56
N GLN A 51 -14.69 -5.57 -21.93
CA GLN A 51 -15.90 -5.73 -21.12
C GLN A 51 -15.69 -4.89 -19.87
N SER A 52 -16.50 -3.86 -19.73
CA SER A 52 -16.57 -3.02 -18.53
C SER A 52 -18.00 -3.01 -18.03
N ALA A 53 -18.15 -3.06 -16.71
CA ALA A 53 -19.43 -2.94 -16.03
C ALA A 53 -19.32 -1.79 -15.01
N ILE A 54 -20.34 -0.93 -14.98
CA ILE A 54 -20.43 0.13 -13.98
C ILE A 54 -21.15 -0.46 -12.77
N ARG A 55 -20.50 -0.37 -11.61
CA ARG A 55 -21.11 -0.71 -10.33
C ARG A 55 -21.36 0.57 -9.54
N GLN A 56 -22.61 0.80 -9.15
CA GLN A 56 -22.95 1.88 -8.22
C GLN A 56 -22.54 1.44 -6.83
N CYS A 57 -21.60 2.16 -6.21
CA CYS A 57 -21.14 1.92 -4.84
C CYS A 57 -21.10 3.26 -4.10
N ARG A 58 -21.27 3.23 -2.78
CA ARG A 58 -21.06 4.40 -1.91
C ARG A 58 -19.71 4.30 -1.20
N ALA A 59 -19.06 5.44 -0.99
CA ALA A 59 -17.86 5.49 -0.15
C ALA A 59 -18.25 5.21 1.32
N GLY A 60 -17.60 4.20 1.90
CA GLY A 60 -17.73 3.80 3.30
C GLY A 60 -16.68 4.45 4.19
N ARG A 61 -16.17 3.68 5.17
CA ARG A 61 -15.15 4.14 6.12
C ARG A 61 -13.79 4.38 5.44
N VAL A 62 -13.01 5.30 5.99
CA VAL A 62 -11.58 5.45 5.70
C VAL A 62 -10.81 4.88 6.87
N VAL A 63 -9.89 3.95 6.59
CA VAL A 63 -8.99 3.36 7.57
C VAL A 63 -7.57 3.83 7.28
N ASN A 64 -6.96 4.46 8.28
CA ASN A 64 -5.53 4.75 8.29
C ASN A 64 -4.86 3.76 9.23
N ALA A 65 -3.80 3.10 8.76
CA ALA A 65 -3.07 2.11 9.53
C ALA A 65 -1.57 2.29 9.39
N ARG A 66 -0.84 1.74 10.36
CA ARG A 66 0.61 1.74 10.38
C ARG A 66 1.10 0.31 10.54
N PHE A 67 1.97 -0.13 9.62
CA PHE A 67 2.67 -1.40 9.71
C PHE A 67 4.04 -1.20 10.34
N PHE A 68 4.44 -2.17 11.15
CA PHE A 68 5.69 -2.15 11.89
C PHE A 68 6.74 -3.02 11.22
N CYS A 69 7.99 -2.84 11.65
CA CYS A 69 9.13 -3.61 11.18
C CYS A 69 8.83 -5.11 11.13
N ASN A 70 9.22 -5.74 10.02
CA ASN A 70 9.03 -7.15 9.67
C ASN A 70 7.61 -7.58 9.28
N ASP A 71 6.59 -6.73 9.38
CA ASP A 71 5.29 -7.03 8.77
C ASP A 71 5.47 -7.14 7.24
N ASP A 72 4.86 -8.14 6.60
CA ASP A 72 4.80 -8.18 5.13
C ASP A 72 3.71 -7.23 4.64
N LEU A 73 4.02 -6.36 3.68
CA LEU A 73 3.11 -5.34 3.19
C LEU A 73 1.77 -5.91 2.70
N VAL A 74 1.79 -6.93 1.83
CA VAL A 74 0.55 -7.46 1.24
C VAL A 74 -0.24 -8.24 2.27
N THR A 75 0.42 -9.10 3.05
CA THR A 75 -0.21 -9.89 4.11
C THR A 75 -0.82 -8.97 5.19
N GLY A 76 -0.10 -7.92 5.60
CA GLY A 76 -0.59 -6.92 6.54
C GLY A 76 -1.79 -6.13 6.01
N MET A 77 -1.86 -5.83 4.70
CA MET A 77 -3.05 -5.22 4.10
C MET A 77 -4.26 -6.16 4.14
N GLU A 78 -4.07 -7.45 3.88
CA GLU A 78 -5.14 -8.45 3.99
C GLU A 78 -5.62 -8.60 5.44
N ASP A 79 -4.68 -8.67 6.40
CA ASP A 79 -4.96 -8.71 7.84
C ASP A 79 -5.79 -7.50 8.27
N LEU A 80 -5.35 -6.29 7.90
CA LEU A 80 -6.03 -5.03 8.18
C LEU A 80 -7.47 -5.05 7.66
N CYS A 81 -7.66 -5.46 6.41
CA CYS A 81 -8.98 -5.47 5.79
C CYS A 81 -9.90 -6.51 6.41
N ARG A 82 -9.39 -7.70 6.73
CA ARG A 82 -10.13 -8.75 7.43
C ARG A 82 -10.53 -8.32 8.84
N GLU A 83 -9.61 -7.77 9.62
CA GLU A 83 -9.87 -7.32 11.00
C GLU A 83 -10.95 -6.24 11.06
N HIS A 84 -10.94 -5.31 10.10
CA HIS A 84 -11.95 -4.25 10.01
C HIS A 84 -13.19 -4.59 9.18
N GLN A 85 -13.29 -5.84 8.71
CA GLN A 85 -14.41 -6.36 7.93
C GLN A 85 -14.66 -5.56 6.63
N ILE A 86 -13.58 -5.13 5.98
CA ILE A 86 -13.62 -4.45 4.69
C ILE A 86 -13.76 -5.50 3.59
N VAL A 87 -14.99 -5.67 3.10
CA VAL A 87 -15.32 -6.65 2.05
C VAL A 87 -14.82 -6.19 0.67
N GLN A 88 -14.84 -4.89 0.42
CA GLN A 88 -14.31 -4.30 -0.82
C GLN A 88 -13.84 -2.88 -0.55
N GLY A 89 -12.82 -2.44 -1.28
CA GLY A 89 -12.32 -1.09 -1.12
C GLY A 89 -11.14 -0.79 -2.02
N VAL A 90 -10.73 0.47 -1.99
CA VAL A 90 -9.56 0.98 -2.69
C VAL A 90 -8.50 1.36 -1.70
N ILE A 91 -7.28 0.89 -1.95
CA ILE A 91 -6.09 1.31 -1.25
C ILE A 91 -5.67 2.63 -1.89
N LYS A 92 -5.93 3.73 -1.16
CA LYS A 92 -5.69 5.09 -1.63
C LYS A 92 -4.21 5.36 -1.78
N GLY A 93 -3.42 4.77 -0.89
CA GLY A 93 -1.99 4.60 -1.03
C GLY A 93 -1.30 4.53 0.31
N GLY A 94 -0.01 4.79 0.30
CA GLY A 94 0.80 4.84 1.49
C GLY A 94 2.28 5.04 1.17
N LEU A 95 3.05 5.27 2.23
CA LEU A 95 4.47 5.58 2.17
C LEU A 95 5.20 4.84 3.29
N GLY A 96 6.47 4.52 3.04
CA GLY A 96 7.32 3.87 4.03
C GLY A 96 8.46 3.10 3.39
N SER A 97 9.14 2.31 4.21
CA SER A 97 10.35 1.61 3.81
C SER A 97 10.23 0.10 3.98
N LEU A 98 10.90 -0.63 3.09
CA LEU A 98 10.95 -2.08 3.00
C LEU A 98 12.41 -2.57 3.07
N PHE A 99 12.67 -3.75 3.63
CA PHE A 99 14.03 -4.32 3.55
C PHE A 99 14.38 -4.75 2.12
N LYS A 100 13.35 -5.21 1.39
CA LYS A 100 13.41 -5.66 -0.01
C LYS A 100 12.00 -5.62 -0.57
N SER A 101 11.87 -5.67 -1.89
CA SER A 101 10.55 -5.78 -2.53
C SER A 101 10.58 -6.79 -3.66
N GLY A 102 9.67 -7.76 -3.61
CA GLY A 102 9.31 -8.57 -4.77
C GLY A 102 8.23 -7.86 -5.56
N LEU A 103 8.51 -7.58 -6.84
CA LEU A 103 7.55 -6.94 -7.75
C LEU A 103 7.31 -7.84 -8.96
N GLU A 104 6.05 -8.08 -9.30
CA GLU A 104 5.67 -8.69 -10.56
C GLU A 104 5.56 -7.61 -11.64
N VAL A 105 6.24 -7.84 -12.75
CA VAL A 105 6.28 -6.99 -13.94
C VAL A 105 5.93 -7.82 -15.18
N MET A 106 5.31 -7.21 -16.18
CA MET A 106 5.10 -7.86 -17.47
C MET A 106 6.34 -7.74 -18.33
N THR A 107 6.78 -8.85 -18.93
CA THR A 107 7.81 -8.85 -19.97
C THR A 107 7.24 -8.42 -21.31
N ASP A 108 8.11 -8.10 -22.26
CA ASP A 108 7.74 -7.80 -23.66
C ASP A 108 7.00 -8.97 -24.34
N GLU A 109 7.18 -10.19 -23.82
CA GLU A 109 6.52 -11.42 -24.26
C GLU A 109 5.11 -11.58 -23.65
N GLY A 110 4.68 -10.64 -22.79
CA GLY A 110 3.39 -10.68 -22.10
C GLY A 110 3.33 -11.70 -20.96
N VAL A 111 4.48 -12.12 -20.44
CA VAL A 111 4.57 -13.09 -19.33
C VAL A 111 4.92 -12.36 -18.04
N PRO A 112 4.18 -12.57 -16.93
CA PRO A 112 4.56 -12.02 -15.63
C PRO A 112 5.89 -12.61 -15.16
N ARG A 113 6.78 -11.72 -14.72
CA ARG A 113 8.07 -12.06 -14.10
C ARG A 113 8.18 -11.34 -12.77
N THR A 114 8.68 -12.03 -11.76
CA THR A 114 9.07 -11.39 -10.51
C THR A 114 10.49 -10.84 -10.60
N ILE A 115 10.66 -9.57 -10.23
CA ILE A 115 11.93 -8.94 -9.95
C ILE A 115 12.08 -8.71 -8.45
N ASN A 116 13.30 -8.81 -7.95
CA ASN A 116 13.62 -8.56 -6.55
C ASN A 116 14.46 -7.29 -6.44
N VAL A 117 13.89 -6.27 -5.79
CA VAL A 117 14.59 -5.02 -5.47
C VAL A 117 15.25 -5.20 -4.11
N GLN A 118 16.58 -5.07 -4.06
CA GLN A 118 17.38 -5.20 -2.85
C GLN A 118 17.90 -3.85 -2.38
N GLY A 119 18.16 -3.72 -1.08
CA GLY A 119 18.70 -2.52 -0.47
C GLY A 119 18.81 -2.65 1.06
N PHE A 120 19.39 -1.65 1.72
CA PHE A 120 19.31 -1.51 3.18
C PHE A 120 17.99 -0.86 3.61
N ALA A 121 17.39 -0.05 2.73
CA ALA A 121 16.05 0.51 2.86
C ALA A 121 15.51 0.84 1.46
N VAL A 122 14.56 0.04 0.97
CA VAL A 122 13.83 0.27 -0.28
C VAL A 122 12.62 1.15 0.05
N GLU A 123 12.53 2.31 -0.57
CA GLU A 123 11.52 3.31 -0.27
C GLU A 123 10.31 3.16 -1.20
N ILE A 124 9.10 3.14 -0.63
CA ILE A 124 7.85 3.20 -1.39
C ILE A 124 7.59 4.65 -1.76
N LEU A 125 7.61 4.95 -3.06
CA LEU A 125 7.32 6.28 -3.60
C LEU A 125 5.82 6.48 -3.82
N SER A 126 5.13 5.42 -4.20
CA SER A 126 3.68 5.38 -4.32
C SER A 126 3.21 3.94 -4.29
N MET A 127 1.97 3.75 -3.85
CA MET A 127 1.26 2.50 -4.03
C MET A 127 -0.24 2.74 -4.10
N HIS A 128 -0.93 1.89 -4.85
CA HIS A 128 -2.38 1.93 -5.02
C HIS A 128 -2.86 0.52 -5.30
N GLY A 129 -4.11 0.24 -4.95
CA GLY A 129 -4.62 -1.10 -5.08
C GLY A 129 -6.08 -1.21 -4.75
N HIS A 130 -6.55 -2.44 -4.69
CA HIS A 130 -7.89 -2.74 -4.25
C HIS A 130 -7.89 -4.00 -3.39
N VAL A 131 -8.92 -4.08 -2.56
CA VAL A 131 -9.21 -5.25 -1.74
C VAL A 131 -10.56 -5.81 -2.15
N ARG A 132 -10.66 -7.14 -2.19
CA ARG A 132 -11.92 -7.86 -2.32
C ARG A 132 -11.91 -9.04 -1.36
N CYS A 133 -13.06 -9.30 -0.77
CA CYS A 133 -13.34 -10.50 -0.02
C CYS A 133 -14.30 -11.37 -0.84
N ASP A 134 -13.94 -12.63 -1.04
CA ASP A 134 -14.78 -13.59 -1.73
C ASP A 134 -15.92 -14.11 -0.83
N ARG A 135 -16.74 -15.02 -1.37
CA ARG A 135 -17.88 -15.60 -0.62
C ARG A 135 -17.44 -16.56 0.48
N ASP A 136 -16.22 -17.08 0.40
CA ASP A 136 -15.63 -18.01 1.37
C ASP A 136 -14.91 -17.25 2.50
N GLY A 137 -14.88 -15.91 2.44
CA GLY A 137 -14.26 -15.05 3.43
C GLY A 137 -12.77 -14.79 3.18
N ASN A 138 -12.22 -15.23 2.04
CA ASN A 138 -10.83 -14.98 1.69
C ASN A 138 -10.69 -13.53 1.22
N THR A 139 -9.86 -12.77 1.94
CA THR A 139 -9.50 -11.40 1.58
C THR A 139 -8.28 -11.42 0.68
N GLU A 140 -8.43 -10.90 -0.53
CA GLU A 140 -7.35 -10.73 -1.49
C GLU A 140 -7.06 -9.24 -1.70
N VAL A 141 -5.78 -8.90 -1.68
CA VAL A 141 -5.28 -7.55 -1.95
C VAL A 141 -4.40 -7.56 -3.19
N GLU A 142 -4.80 -6.79 -4.19
CA GLU A 142 -3.95 -6.47 -5.33
C GLU A 142 -3.36 -5.06 -5.15
N LEU A 143 -2.05 -5.01 -4.89
CA LEU A 143 -1.32 -3.78 -4.63
C LEU A 143 -0.26 -3.56 -5.70
N TYR A 144 -0.26 -2.37 -6.30
CA TYR A 144 0.71 -1.90 -7.27
C TYR A 144 1.47 -0.73 -6.68
N GLY A 145 2.73 -0.56 -7.04
CA GLY A 145 3.48 0.59 -6.58
C GLY A 145 4.78 0.82 -7.30
N ILE A 146 5.42 1.89 -6.86
CA ILE A 146 6.72 2.35 -7.32
C ILE A 146 7.63 2.38 -6.11
N VAL A 147 8.82 1.80 -6.23
CA VAL A 147 9.83 1.77 -5.19
C VAL A 147 11.17 2.29 -5.71
N ALA A 148 11.98 2.85 -4.82
CA ALA A 148 13.37 3.21 -5.10
C ALA A 148 14.32 2.42 -4.20
N ASN A 149 15.43 1.93 -4.76
CA ASN A 149 16.50 1.35 -3.96
C ASN A 149 17.47 2.43 -3.45
N ASN A 150 18.50 2.03 -2.71
CA ASN A 150 19.48 2.97 -2.14
C ASN A 150 20.41 3.63 -3.18
N ALA A 151 20.46 3.11 -4.40
CA ALA A 151 21.16 3.76 -5.52
C ALA A 151 20.30 4.83 -6.21
N GLY A 152 19.03 4.98 -5.79
CA GLY A 152 18.07 5.89 -6.43
C GLY A 152 17.43 5.30 -7.70
N GLU A 153 17.66 4.02 -7.99
CA GLU A 153 17.02 3.34 -9.12
C GLU A 153 15.56 3.07 -8.80
N VAL A 154 14.67 3.33 -9.76
CA VAL A 154 13.22 3.26 -9.59
C VAL A 154 12.65 2.04 -10.30
N PHE A 155 11.81 1.30 -9.58
CA PHE A 155 11.14 0.09 -10.06
C PHE A 155 9.64 0.21 -9.84
N ALA A 156 8.84 -0.37 -10.71
CA ALA A 156 7.38 -0.38 -10.58
C ALA A 156 6.83 -1.77 -10.89
N GLY A 157 5.76 -2.16 -10.22
CA GLY A 157 5.11 -3.45 -10.43
C GLY A 157 4.03 -3.74 -9.39
N ARG A 158 3.49 -4.95 -9.45
CA ARG A 158 2.56 -5.48 -8.45
C ARG A 158 3.36 -6.08 -7.30
N PHE A 159 3.07 -5.71 -6.05
CA PHE A 159 3.75 -6.29 -4.90
C PHE A 159 3.43 -7.77 -4.77
N VAL A 160 4.47 -8.58 -4.59
CA VAL A 160 4.33 -10.02 -4.37
C VAL A 160 4.19 -10.28 -2.87
N LYS A 161 3.17 -11.04 -2.50
CA LYS A 161 2.89 -11.43 -1.13
C LYS A 161 4.07 -12.17 -0.49
N GLY A 162 4.34 -11.87 0.78
CA GLY A 162 5.46 -12.46 1.54
C GLY A 162 6.85 -12.00 1.09
N SER A 163 6.93 -11.04 0.17
CA SER A 163 8.18 -10.61 -0.45
C SER A 163 8.52 -9.14 -0.17
N SER A 164 7.75 -8.46 0.68
CA SER A 164 7.89 -7.04 0.96
C SER A 164 7.80 -6.76 2.46
N PRO A 165 8.78 -7.21 3.27
CA PRO A 165 8.81 -6.94 4.70
C PRO A 165 9.18 -5.47 4.99
N VAL A 166 8.41 -4.84 5.86
CA VAL A 166 8.60 -3.46 6.34
C VAL A 166 9.97 -3.32 7.03
N CYS A 167 10.72 -2.29 6.66
CA CYS A 167 12.01 -1.96 7.26
C CYS A 167 11.83 -1.17 8.57
N ILE A 168 11.17 0.00 8.51
CA ILE A 168 10.93 0.85 9.69
C ILE A 168 9.44 0.96 9.95
N THR A 169 8.71 1.48 8.98
CA THR A 169 7.26 1.70 9.07
C THR A 169 6.68 1.86 7.68
N ILE A 170 5.40 1.52 7.55
CA ILE A 170 4.57 1.94 6.40
C ILE A 170 3.27 2.52 6.95
N GLU A 171 2.87 3.68 6.44
CA GLU A 171 1.56 4.27 6.71
C GLU A 171 0.67 4.08 5.48
N VAL A 172 -0.53 3.56 5.67
CA VAL A 172 -1.46 3.20 4.60
C VAL A 172 -2.84 3.81 4.82
N MET A 173 -3.54 4.06 3.72
CA MET A 173 -4.93 4.51 3.71
C MET A 173 -5.79 3.62 2.83
N VAL A 174 -6.89 3.10 3.39
CA VAL A 174 -7.89 2.30 2.68
C VAL A 174 -9.24 2.99 2.75
N GLN A 175 -9.92 3.09 1.61
CA GLN A 175 -11.30 3.53 1.50
C GLN A 175 -12.20 2.34 1.22
N GLU A 176 -13.05 1.99 2.16
CA GLU A 176 -14.10 0.99 1.99
C GLU A 176 -15.13 1.45 0.97
N TRP A 177 -15.62 0.52 0.15
CA TRP A 177 -16.77 0.71 -0.73
C TRP A 177 -17.92 -0.19 -0.30
N LEU A 178 -19.13 0.38 -0.28
CA LEU A 178 -20.33 -0.33 0.12
C LEU A 178 -21.29 -0.39 -1.07
N ASP A 179 -22.03 -1.48 -1.13
CA ASP A 179 -23.13 -1.65 -2.07
C ASP A 179 -24.38 -0.84 -1.67
#